data_AF-A0AAW3ALM8-F1
#
_entry.id   AF-A0AAW3ALM8-F1
#
_cell.length_a   1.000
_cell.length_b   1.000
_cell.length_c   1.000
_cell.angle_alpha   90.00
_cell.angle_beta   90.00
_cell.angle_gamma   90.00
#
_symmetry.space_group_name_H-M   'P 1'
#
loop_
_entity.id
_entity.type
_entity.pdbx_description
1 polymer ?
#
loop_
_entity_poly.entity_id
_entity_poly.type
_entity_poly.pdbx_seq_one_letter_code
_entity_poly.pdbx_strand_id
1 'polypeptide(L)'
;MQRFSARSASAVATVGGGRTFWDPFGHQPESMFLDRKDLSQMYPTQKPKTTGGGFGYERGPYWAAMLVPNPAVRLPHERRRLNPKPAKCVTVFGASGYLGAEIVRELCEHREIQKVRATTRYPTLILQGSDLDILLRTYPEKLELHECDVTDRIQVNVAANGSDTLIFAVDYHAEYANNSHHDVFLIGATNVSWTARSVRAERVIFCNGLDATFASESNYVDFRARGEDAVGANHPDATIIRFGPLYGKNYRYRGLGRYIYPACFPNTQVQPTWVVDAARAVVRCSMSHRAVRYKFDLGGPQTMTHVEAFREIARYFEKRLVVPCYRGFGRFFGKLAAWTVPNPWFDDNYILTFELDQVNRRSTLFDRLASWERIAYTPHTIREAAEIERGTRKLAPLHELDVAFRELEAADKAAFEQEEEAAKKFGIYRAKAEPGFGRTDGLEALAQEIYPGQQFRIKPLAGAKYPSSVTNPGPTAIQ
;
A
#
# COMPACT_ATOMS: atom_id res chain seq x y z
N MET A 1 11.01 -62.65 33.72
CA MET A 1 9.71 -61.95 33.79
C MET A 1 9.73 -61.02 34.98
N GLN A 2 9.95 -59.73 34.70
CA GLN A 2 10.25 -58.67 35.66
C GLN A 2 8.97 -58.11 36.28
N ARG A 3 8.95 -57.96 37.61
CA ARG A 3 8.06 -57.03 38.31
C ARG A 3 8.84 -56.28 39.38
N PHE A 4 8.94 -54.97 39.13
CA PHE A 4 9.02 -53.83 40.03
C PHE A 4 9.29 -54.06 41.52
N SER A 5 10.33 -53.39 42.03
CA SER A 5 10.19 -52.19 42.89
C SER A 5 11.35 -52.07 43.87
N ALA A 6 12.23 -51.08 43.66
CA ALA A 6 12.63 -50.12 44.70
C ALA A 6 13.76 -49.23 44.17
N ARG A 7 13.53 -47.90 44.13
CA ARG A 7 14.26 -46.91 44.95
C ARG A 7 13.98 -45.47 44.49
N SER A 8 13.46 -44.69 45.43
CA SER A 8 13.77 -43.29 45.75
C SER A 8 14.38 -42.38 44.67
N ALA A 9 13.72 -41.24 44.38
CA ALA A 9 14.23 -39.89 44.70
C ALA A 9 13.32 -38.79 44.11
N SER A 10 13.15 -37.72 44.92
CA SER A 10 12.80 -36.34 44.59
C SER A 10 11.55 -36.01 43.77
N ALA A 11 10.61 -35.33 44.44
CA ALA A 11 9.62 -34.47 43.83
C ALA A 11 10.30 -33.30 43.10
N VAL A 12 9.99 -33.11 41.82
CA VAL A 12 10.17 -31.83 41.12
C VAL A 12 8.91 -31.58 40.29
N ALA A 13 8.27 -30.46 40.58
CA ALA A 13 7.10 -29.95 39.90
C ALA A 13 7.40 -29.68 38.41
N THR A 14 6.59 -30.24 37.52
CA THR A 14 6.51 -29.83 36.12
C THR A 14 5.70 -28.53 36.05
N VAL A 15 6.39 -27.40 36.13
CA VAL A 15 5.82 -26.07 35.91
C VAL A 15 5.55 -25.88 34.42
N GLY A 16 4.29 -25.56 34.09
CA GLY A 16 3.90 -25.10 32.76
C GLY A 16 4.60 -23.78 32.42
N GLY A 17 5.37 -23.77 31.33
CA GLY A 17 6.03 -22.58 30.84
C GLY A 17 5.06 -21.67 30.09
N GLY A 18 4.40 -20.77 30.81
CA GLY A 18 3.94 -19.52 30.23
C GLY A 18 5.16 -18.70 29.82
N ARG A 19 5.24 -18.28 28.55
CA ARG A 19 6.30 -17.38 28.10
C ARG A 19 6.02 -15.99 28.67
N THR A 20 6.70 -15.66 29.76
CA THR A 20 6.81 -14.29 30.26
C THR A 20 7.72 -13.48 29.33
N PHE A 21 7.33 -12.24 29.05
CA PHE A 21 7.90 -11.27 28.12
C PHE A 21 9.34 -10.80 28.45
N TRP A 22 10.09 -11.50 29.28
CA TRP A 22 11.44 -11.10 29.67
C TRP A 22 12.33 -12.34 29.87
N ASP A 23 13.25 -12.57 28.93
CA ASP A 23 14.34 -13.53 29.06
C ASP A 23 15.60 -12.79 29.54
N PRO A 24 16.12 -13.09 30.75
CA PRO A 24 17.27 -12.40 31.31
C PRO A 24 18.62 -12.88 30.75
N PHE A 25 18.66 -13.84 29.82
CA PHE A 25 19.90 -14.43 29.29
C PHE A 25 20.33 -13.95 27.90
N GLY A 26 19.73 -12.89 27.37
CA GLY A 26 20.35 -12.13 26.27
C GLY A 26 20.54 -12.90 24.96
N HIS A 27 19.78 -13.96 24.72
CA HIS A 27 19.57 -14.45 23.36
C HIS A 27 18.57 -13.52 22.67
N GLN A 28 19.04 -12.37 22.18
CA GLN A 28 18.25 -11.60 21.22
C GLN A 28 18.02 -12.50 20.01
N PRO A 29 16.76 -12.85 19.67
CA PRO A 29 16.48 -13.40 18.36
C PRO A 29 16.80 -12.29 17.37
N GLU A 30 17.71 -12.59 16.46
CA GLU A 30 18.16 -11.72 15.39
C GLU A 30 16.96 -11.05 14.71
N SER A 31 17.06 -9.73 14.52
CA SER A 31 16.18 -8.86 13.72
C SER A 31 14.71 -8.77 14.14
N MET A 32 14.21 -7.53 14.25
CA MET A 32 12.77 -7.23 14.30
C MET A 32 12.09 -7.54 12.95
N PHE A 33 12.28 -8.74 12.38
CA PHE A 33 11.37 -9.25 11.36
C PHE A 33 10.09 -9.66 12.08
N LEU A 34 8.94 -9.17 11.61
CA LEU A 34 7.71 -9.91 11.85
C LEU A 34 7.80 -11.15 10.95
N ASP A 35 8.20 -12.29 11.52
CA ASP A 35 8.16 -13.54 10.77
C ASP A 35 6.70 -13.87 10.42
N ARG A 36 6.46 -14.78 9.47
CA ARG A 36 5.10 -15.23 9.14
C ARG A 36 4.33 -15.68 10.39
N LYS A 37 5.04 -16.18 11.40
CA LYS A 37 4.50 -16.51 12.72
C LYS A 37 4.03 -15.29 13.51
N ASP A 38 4.81 -14.21 13.54
CA ASP A 38 4.45 -12.98 14.26
C ASP A 38 3.30 -12.26 13.55
N LEU A 39 3.31 -12.22 12.21
CA LEU A 39 2.16 -11.77 11.43
C LEU A 39 0.94 -12.65 11.69
N SER A 40 1.09 -13.98 11.78
CA SER A 40 -0.03 -14.86 12.13
C SER A 40 -0.51 -14.70 13.58
N GLN A 41 0.31 -14.20 14.50
CA GLN A 41 -0.12 -13.87 15.87
C GLN A 41 -0.84 -12.51 15.90
N MET A 42 -0.33 -11.53 15.16
CA MET A 42 -0.93 -10.20 14.98
C MET A 42 -2.13 -10.21 14.03
N TYR A 43 -2.33 -11.27 13.25
CA TYR A 43 -3.42 -11.46 12.29
C TYR A 43 -3.80 -12.95 12.27
N PRO A 44 -4.44 -13.49 13.34
CA PRO A 44 -4.74 -14.91 13.42
C PRO A 44 -5.64 -15.37 12.26
N THR A 45 -5.15 -16.37 11.53
CA THR A 45 -5.65 -16.83 10.23
C THR A 45 -6.23 -18.25 10.24
N GLN A 46 -6.74 -18.78 11.35
CA GLN A 46 -7.35 -20.11 11.29
C GLN A 46 -8.61 -20.08 10.40
N LYS A 47 -8.47 -20.71 9.24
CA LYS A 47 -9.55 -21.02 8.31
C LYS A 47 -10.37 -22.15 8.96
N PRO A 48 -11.69 -22.02 9.15
CA PRO A 48 -12.50 -23.17 9.52
C PRO A 48 -12.30 -24.25 8.45
N LYS A 49 -12.12 -25.51 8.87
CA LYS A 49 -12.00 -26.64 7.95
C LYS A 49 -13.19 -26.61 6.99
N THR A 50 -12.88 -26.58 5.70
CA THR A 50 -13.85 -26.46 4.61
C THR A 50 -14.71 -27.71 4.50
N THR A 51 -15.77 -27.76 5.28
CA THR A 51 -16.96 -28.58 5.04
C THR A 51 -18.17 -27.72 5.38
N GLY A 52 -18.56 -26.83 4.46
CA GLY A 52 -19.78 -26.03 4.56
C GLY A 52 -19.56 -24.51 4.53
N GLY A 53 -19.53 -23.93 3.33
CA GLY A 53 -20.09 -22.61 2.99
C GLY A 53 -19.63 -21.34 3.71
N GLY A 54 -18.76 -21.39 4.71
CA GLY A 54 -18.24 -20.23 5.43
C GLY A 54 -16.86 -19.84 4.92
N PHE A 55 -16.76 -18.77 4.14
CA PHE A 55 -15.49 -18.09 3.90
C PHE A 55 -15.33 -17.02 4.99
N GLY A 56 -14.47 -17.26 5.97
CA GLY A 56 -14.20 -16.32 7.05
C GLY A 56 -13.07 -16.83 7.94
N TYR A 57 -12.23 -15.93 8.44
CA TYR A 57 -11.17 -16.25 9.39
C TYR A 57 -11.72 -16.25 10.82
N GLU A 58 -11.25 -17.18 11.66
CA GLU A 58 -11.59 -17.17 13.08
C GLU A 58 -10.91 -15.96 13.76
N ARG A 59 -11.73 -15.06 14.33
CA ARG A 59 -11.25 -13.86 15.02
C ARG A 59 -10.57 -14.26 16.32
N GLY A 60 -9.24 -14.28 16.33
CA GLY A 60 -8.46 -14.63 17.52
C GLY A 60 -8.52 -13.59 18.65
N PRO A 61 -7.99 -13.93 19.85
CA PRO A 61 -8.15 -13.14 21.08
C PRO A 61 -7.52 -11.74 21.04
N TYR A 62 -6.57 -11.51 20.13
CA TYR A 62 -5.92 -10.19 19.96
C TYR A 62 -6.67 -9.25 19.00
N TRP A 63 -7.79 -9.69 18.42
CA TRP A 63 -8.59 -8.90 17.47
C TRP A 63 -9.00 -7.52 18.03
N ALA A 64 -9.31 -7.45 19.33
CA ALA A 64 -9.67 -6.19 19.99
C ALA A 64 -8.48 -5.23 20.19
N ALA A 65 -7.25 -5.76 20.34
CA ALA A 65 -6.05 -4.93 20.47
C ALA A 65 -5.63 -4.30 19.13
N MET A 66 -6.08 -4.86 18.00
CA MET A 66 -5.86 -4.33 16.64
C MET A 66 -6.81 -3.18 16.28
N LEU A 67 -7.88 -2.97 17.05
CA LEU A 67 -8.82 -1.85 16.87
C LEU A 67 -8.24 -0.53 17.36
N VAL A 68 -7.11 -0.56 18.06
CA VAL A 68 -6.40 0.65 18.47
C VAL A 68 -5.52 1.04 17.29
N PRO A 69 -5.82 2.12 16.53
CA PRO A 69 -4.86 2.65 15.57
C PRO A 69 -3.57 2.90 16.34
N ASN A 70 -2.47 2.22 15.98
CA ASN A 70 -1.23 2.28 16.73
C ASN A 70 -0.85 3.76 16.95
N PRO A 71 -1.10 4.32 18.14
CA PRO A 71 -0.99 5.74 18.34
C PRO A 71 0.46 5.96 18.71
N ALA A 72 1.26 6.31 17.72
CA ALA A 72 2.57 6.89 17.93
C ALA A 72 3.55 6.05 18.76
N VAL A 73 4.19 5.06 18.11
CA VAL A 73 5.62 4.83 18.37
C VAL A 73 6.39 5.27 17.12
N ARG A 74 6.42 6.59 16.93
CA ARG A 74 7.26 7.24 15.92
C ARG A 74 8.67 7.28 16.48
N LEU A 75 9.50 6.31 16.09
CA LEU A 75 10.90 6.33 16.44
C LEU A 75 11.56 7.59 15.83
N PRO A 76 12.21 8.47 16.63
CA PRO A 76 12.81 9.72 16.16
C PRO A 76 13.97 9.56 15.15
N HIS A 77 14.44 8.32 14.93
CA HIS A 77 15.62 8.01 14.13
C HIS A 77 15.35 7.65 12.66
N GLU A 78 14.10 7.55 12.21
CA GLU A 78 13.78 7.39 10.77
C GLU A 78 13.79 8.75 10.03
N ARG A 79 14.91 9.48 10.12
CA ARG A 79 15.16 10.63 9.24
C ARG A 79 15.68 10.16 7.89
N ARG A 80 14.85 9.42 7.15
CA ARG A 80 15.05 9.19 5.70
C ARG A 80 14.66 10.45 4.93
N ARG A 81 15.28 10.63 3.75
CA ARG A 81 15.39 11.90 3.00
C ARG A 81 14.02 12.59 2.89
N LEU A 82 13.90 13.78 3.49
CA LEU A 82 12.70 14.64 3.35
C LEU A 82 12.40 15.01 1.89
N ASN A 83 13.37 14.84 0.98
CA ASN A 83 13.25 15.12 -0.45
C ASN A 83 13.69 13.90 -1.26
N PRO A 84 12.83 12.89 -1.48
CA PRO A 84 13.13 11.80 -2.40
C PRO A 84 13.25 12.34 -3.83
N LYS A 85 14.26 11.89 -4.58
CA LYS A 85 14.52 12.25 -5.98
C LYS A 85 13.44 11.66 -6.87
N PRO A 86 12.91 12.40 -7.86
CA PRO A 86 11.85 11.91 -8.74
C PRO A 86 12.21 10.57 -9.40
N ALA A 87 11.18 9.76 -9.65
CA ALA A 87 11.33 8.42 -10.20
C ALA A 87 12.01 8.40 -11.58
N LYS A 88 12.88 7.42 -11.80
CA LYS A 88 13.54 7.13 -13.09
C LYS A 88 13.45 5.65 -13.44
N CYS A 89 13.62 4.76 -12.46
CA CYS A 89 13.54 3.32 -12.58
C CYS A 89 12.45 2.76 -11.67
N VAL A 90 11.33 2.35 -12.26
CA VAL A 90 10.11 2.01 -11.51
C VAL A 90 9.78 0.53 -11.64
N THR A 91 9.53 -0.16 -10.53
CA THR A 91 8.96 -1.51 -10.53
C THR A 91 7.47 -1.45 -10.21
N VAL A 92 6.64 -2.02 -11.09
CA VAL A 92 5.19 -2.12 -10.93
C VAL A 92 4.79 -3.55 -10.59
N PHE A 93 4.30 -3.76 -9.38
CA PHE A 93 3.67 -4.99 -8.91
C PHE A 93 2.20 -5.04 -9.32
N GLY A 94 1.82 -6.08 -10.07
CA GLY A 94 0.48 -6.19 -10.64
C GLY A 94 0.33 -5.59 -12.04
N ALA A 95 1.43 -5.54 -12.82
CA ALA A 95 1.46 -4.90 -14.14
C ALA A 95 0.54 -5.53 -15.19
N SER A 96 0.16 -6.81 -15.04
CA SER A 96 -0.81 -7.47 -15.92
C SER A 96 -2.27 -7.19 -15.57
N GLY A 97 -2.51 -6.49 -14.45
CA GLY A 97 -3.85 -6.11 -14.00
C GLY A 97 -4.40 -4.89 -14.73
N TYR A 98 -5.65 -4.55 -14.42
CA TYR A 98 -6.37 -3.44 -15.07
C TYR A 98 -5.70 -2.09 -14.83
N LEU A 99 -5.51 -1.71 -13.56
CA LEU A 99 -4.81 -0.49 -13.19
C LEU A 99 -3.31 -0.58 -13.50
N GLY A 100 -2.68 -1.73 -13.26
CA GLY A 100 -1.25 -1.92 -13.43
C GLY A 100 -0.77 -1.72 -14.88
N ALA A 101 -1.53 -2.21 -15.86
CA ALA A 101 -1.20 -2.01 -17.27
C ALA A 101 -1.29 -0.52 -17.66
N GLU A 102 -2.27 0.20 -17.13
CA GLU A 102 -2.42 1.64 -17.39
C GLU A 102 -1.31 2.46 -16.71
N ILE A 103 -0.90 2.10 -15.49
CA ILE A 103 0.27 2.69 -14.83
C ILE A 103 1.53 2.47 -15.68
N VAL A 104 1.73 1.25 -16.20
CA VAL A 104 2.87 0.95 -17.07
C VAL A 104 2.83 1.79 -18.36
N ARG A 105 1.64 1.96 -18.97
CA ARG A 105 1.47 2.83 -20.15
C ARG A 105 1.90 4.26 -19.84
N GLU A 106 1.34 4.88 -18.81
CA GLU A 106 1.63 6.26 -18.43
C GLU A 106 3.11 6.45 -18.04
N LEU A 107 3.73 5.48 -17.34
CA LEU A 107 5.17 5.51 -17.04
C LEU A 107 6.04 5.40 -18.31
N CYS A 108 5.66 4.55 -19.27
CA CYS A 108 6.36 4.40 -20.54
C CYS A 108 6.27 5.66 -21.41
N GLU A 109 5.12 6.33 -21.43
CA GLU A 109 4.91 7.59 -22.14
C GLU A 109 5.57 8.80 -21.45
N HIS A 110 5.84 8.71 -20.15
CA HIS A 110 6.47 9.80 -19.40
C HIS A 110 7.98 9.91 -19.69
N ARG A 111 8.42 11.09 -20.15
CA ARG A 111 9.80 11.29 -20.68
C ARG A 111 10.92 11.10 -19.68
N GLU A 112 10.69 11.41 -18.40
CA GLU A 112 11.73 11.33 -17.36
C GLU A 112 11.92 9.92 -16.79
N ILE A 113 10.93 9.05 -16.99
CA ILE A 113 11.08 7.65 -16.64
C ILE A 113 12.03 7.03 -17.66
N GLN A 114 13.10 6.43 -17.17
CA GLN A 114 14.12 5.78 -17.98
C GLN A 114 13.79 4.31 -18.18
N LYS A 115 13.26 3.65 -17.15
CA LYS A 115 13.03 2.21 -17.15
C LYS A 115 11.82 1.83 -16.31
N VAL A 116 11.02 0.91 -16.83
CA VAL A 116 9.85 0.35 -16.15
C VAL A 116 10.01 -1.16 -16.10
N ARG A 117 9.88 -1.73 -14.91
CA ARG A 117 9.83 -3.17 -14.69
C ARG A 117 8.41 -3.58 -14.39
N ALA A 118 7.75 -4.17 -15.37
CA ALA A 118 6.45 -4.79 -15.21
C ALA A 118 6.62 -6.17 -14.58
N THR A 119 6.04 -6.38 -13.40
CA THR A 119 6.09 -7.69 -12.76
C THR A 119 4.75 -8.42 -12.90
N THR A 120 4.83 -9.72 -13.20
CA THR A 120 3.68 -10.59 -13.31
C THR A 120 4.02 -11.94 -12.68
N ARG A 121 3.05 -12.60 -12.06
CA ARG A 121 3.27 -13.93 -11.47
C ARG A 121 3.53 -15.01 -12.52
N TYR A 122 2.86 -14.91 -13.67
CA TYR A 122 2.93 -15.90 -14.74
C TYR A 122 3.14 -15.19 -16.09
N PRO A 123 4.39 -14.84 -16.44
CA PRO A 123 4.71 -14.21 -17.73
C PRO A 123 4.18 -14.99 -18.94
N THR A 124 4.19 -16.31 -18.87
CA THR A 124 3.71 -17.22 -19.92
C THR A 124 2.19 -17.16 -20.16
N LEU A 125 1.43 -16.59 -19.23
CA LEU A 125 -0.03 -16.45 -19.34
C LEU A 125 -0.46 -15.07 -19.84
N ILE A 126 0.49 -14.20 -20.22
CA ILE A 126 0.16 -12.92 -20.86
C ILE A 126 -0.48 -13.22 -22.21
N LEU A 127 -1.76 -12.84 -22.34
CA LEU A 127 -2.51 -13.06 -23.57
C LEU A 127 -1.98 -12.16 -24.68
N GLN A 128 -1.82 -12.73 -25.86
CA GLN A 128 -1.51 -11.96 -27.07
C GLN A 128 -2.59 -10.90 -27.32
N GLY A 129 -2.18 -9.66 -27.59
CA GLY A 129 -3.07 -8.52 -27.74
C GLY A 129 -3.68 -7.99 -26.44
N SER A 130 -3.24 -8.46 -25.27
CA SER A 130 -3.52 -7.78 -24.01
C SER A 130 -2.83 -6.43 -23.92
N ASP A 131 -3.31 -5.54 -23.05
CA ASP A 131 -2.70 -4.22 -22.87
C ASP A 131 -1.20 -4.31 -22.55
N LEU A 132 -0.79 -5.26 -21.70
CA LEU A 132 0.61 -5.46 -21.36
C LEU A 132 1.44 -6.03 -22.54
N ASP A 133 0.91 -6.97 -23.33
CA ASP A 133 1.60 -7.48 -24.53
C ASP A 133 1.81 -6.38 -25.58
N ILE A 134 0.81 -5.51 -25.78
CA ILE A 134 0.93 -4.36 -26.67
C ILE A 134 2.05 -3.44 -26.16
N LEU A 135 2.05 -3.10 -24.87
CA LEU A 135 3.07 -2.21 -24.28
C LEU A 135 4.49 -2.78 -24.37
N LEU A 136 4.67 -4.09 -24.18
CA LEU A 136 5.97 -4.77 -24.33
C LEU A 136 6.52 -4.65 -25.75
N ARG A 137 5.65 -4.67 -26.77
CA ARG A 137 6.03 -4.48 -28.18
C ARG A 137 6.26 -3.02 -28.53
N THR A 138 5.50 -2.10 -27.93
CA THR A 138 5.60 -0.66 -28.19
C THR A 138 6.84 -0.04 -27.54
N TYR A 139 7.25 -0.51 -26.35
CA TYR A 139 8.34 0.08 -25.56
C TYR A 139 9.44 -0.93 -25.18
N PRO A 140 10.02 -1.69 -26.14
CA PRO A 140 10.95 -2.79 -25.83
C PRO A 140 12.25 -2.33 -25.14
N GLU A 141 12.68 -1.09 -25.35
CA GLU A 141 13.90 -0.54 -24.75
C GLU A 141 13.68 -0.03 -23.31
N LYS A 142 12.44 0.29 -22.95
CA LYS A 142 12.08 0.92 -21.68
C LYS A 142 11.37 -0.03 -20.71
N LEU A 143 10.62 -0.99 -21.23
CA LEU A 143 9.81 -1.92 -20.46
C LEU A 143 10.46 -3.30 -20.36
N GLU A 144 10.73 -3.75 -19.14
CA GLU A 144 11.18 -5.10 -18.84
C GLU A 144 10.09 -5.91 -18.15
N LEU A 145 9.93 -7.17 -18.57
CA LEU A 145 9.03 -8.11 -17.92
C LEU A 145 9.80 -8.95 -16.90
N HIS A 146 9.28 -9.04 -15.68
CA HIS A 146 9.86 -9.84 -14.60
C HIS A 146 8.81 -10.80 -14.03
N GLU A 147 9.23 -12.04 -13.75
CA GLU A 147 8.42 -12.99 -13.00
C GLU A 147 8.50 -12.65 -11.51
N CYS A 148 7.36 -12.46 -10.87
CA CYS A 148 7.31 -12.20 -9.43
C CYS A 148 5.97 -12.61 -8.82
N ASP A 149 6.03 -13.50 -7.85
CA ASP A 149 5.00 -13.71 -6.84
C ASP A 149 5.25 -12.77 -5.66
N VAL A 150 4.33 -11.84 -5.39
CA VAL A 150 4.48 -10.89 -4.27
C VAL A 150 4.51 -11.57 -2.90
N THR A 151 4.00 -12.81 -2.81
CA THR A 151 4.07 -13.60 -1.57
C THR A 151 5.47 -14.16 -1.32
N ASP A 152 6.33 -14.22 -2.36
CA ASP A 152 7.72 -14.64 -2.27
C ASP A 152 8.66 -13.42 -2.18
N ARG A 153 9.21 -13.22 -0.98
CA ARG A 153 10.14 -12.12 -0.68
C ARG A 153 11.38 -12.09 -1.59
N ILE A 154 11.88 -13.25 -2.02
CA ILE A 154 13.11 -13.32 -2.81
C ILE A 154 12.84 -12.79 -4.21
N GLN A 155 11.73 -13.22 -4.81
CA GLN A 155 11.30 -12.74 -6.12
C GLN A 155 11.01 -11.24 -6.10
N VAL A 156 10.35 -10.75 -5.04
CA VAL A 156 10.10 -9.30 -4.87
C VAL A 156 11.42 -8.52 -4.85
N ASN A 157 12.42 -8.99 -4.11
CA ASN A 157 13.73 -8.33 -4.04
C ASN A 157 14.46 -8.32 -5.39
N VAL A 158 14.48 -9.46 -6.09
CA VAL A 158 15.09 -9.58 -7.41
C VAL A 158 14.43 -8.63 -8.41
N ALA A 159 13.10 -8.62 -8.47
CA ALA A 159 12.34 -7.75 -9.38
C ALA A 159 12.52 -6.25 -9.07
N ALA A 160 12.68 -5.91 -7.79
CA ALA A 160 12.86 -4.53 -7.30
C ALA A 160 14.32 -4.02 -7.38
N ASN A 161 15.30 -4.88 -7.67
CA ASN A 161 16.71 -4.53 -7.54
C ASN A 161 17.15 -3.42 -8.52
N GLY A 162 17.58 -2.26 -8.00
CA GLY A 162 17.99 -1.10 -8.81
C GLY A 162 16.84 -0.17 -9.19
N SER A 163 15.65 -0.39 -8.67
CA SER A 163 14.51 0.52 -8.81
C SER A 163 14.54 1.60 -7.73
N ASP A 164 14.24 2.84 -8.12
CA ASP A 164 14.10 3.96 -7.19
C ASP A 164 12.68 4.08 -6.61
N THR A 165 11.69 3.50 -7.30
CA THR A 165 10.29 3.55 -6.90
C THR A 165 9.63 2.19 -7.05
N LEU A 166 8.92 1.76 -6.02
CA LEU A 166 8.12 0.54 -6.01
C LEU A 166 6.63 0.91 -5.98
N ILE A 167 5.86 0.38 -6.92
CA ILE A 167 4.40 0.58 -7.01
C ILE A 167 3.71 -0.75 -6.78
N PHE A 168 2.87 -0.81 -5.75
CA PHE A 168 1.99 -1.95 -5.49
C PHE A 168 0.60 -1.66 -6.05
N ALA A 169 0.23 -2.36 -7.13
CA ALA A 169 -1.08 -2.29 -7.79
C ALA A 169 -1.67 -3.70 -7.98
N VAL A 170 -1.29 -4.65 -7.11
CA VAL A 170 -1.84 -6.01 -7.12
C VAL A 170 -3.23 -5.98 -6.49
N ASP A 171 -4.23 -6.41 -7.26
CA ASP A 171 -5.61 -6.49 -6.79
C ASP A 171 -6.36 -7.65 -7.44
N TYR A 172 -7.25 -8.28 -6.67
CA TYR A 172 -8.11 -9.38 -7.11
C TYR A 172 -9.26 -9.64 -6.12
N HIS A 173 -10.47 -9.86 -6.65
CA HIS A 173 -11.67 -10.00 -5.82
C HIS A 173 -11.87 -11.40 -5.21
N ALA A 174 -11.66 -12.46 -5.99
CA ALA A 174 -11.98 -13.82 -5.59
C ALA A 174 -10.74 -14.59 -5.10
N GLU A 175 -10.81 -15.15 -3.89
CA GLU A 175 -9.76 -16.02 -3.35
C GLU A 175 -9.64 -17.34 -4.15
N TYR A 176 -8.43 -17.85 -4.23
CA TYR A 176 -8.14 -19.17 -4.80
C TYR A 176 -7.62 -20.10 -3.71
N ALA A 177 -7.69 -21.42 -3.93
CA ALA A 177 -7.23 -22.42 -2.96
C ALA A 177 -5.81 -22.15 -2.41
N ASN A 178 -4.94 -21.58 -3.24
CA ASN A 178 -3.54 -21.28 -2.90
C ASN A 178 -3.23 -19.78 -2.73
N ASN A 179 -4.22 -18.88 -2.89
CA ASN A 179 -4.01 -17.43 -2.78
C ASN A 179 -5.16 -16.79 -1.99
N SER A 180 -4.89 -16.52 -0.72
CA SER A 180 -5.83 -15.83 0.14
C SER A 180 -5.59 -14.32 0.14
N HIS A 181 -6.62 -13.54 0.46
CA HIS A 181 -6.52 -12.08 0.59
C HIS A 181 -5.48 -11.70 1.64
N HIS A 182 -5.33 -12.51 2.68
CA HIS A 182 -4.24 -12.39 3.65
C HIS A 182 -2.86 -12.50 2.98
N ASP A 183 -2.63 -13.55 2.18
CA ASP A 183 -1.32 -13.77 1.57
C ASP A 183 -0.97 -12.64 0.58
N VAL A 184 -1.92 -12.18 -0.21
CA VAL A 184 -1.62 -11.18 -1.25
C VAL A 184 -1.63 -9.75 -0.71
N PHE A 185 -2.68 -9.33 0.01
CA PHE A 185 -2.80 -7.95 0.46
C PHE A 185 -1.99 -7.65 1.71
N LEU A 186 -1.86 -8.59 2.65
CA LEU A 186 -1.05 -8.36 3.84
C LEU A 186 0.40 -8.81 3.62
N ILE A 187 0.64 -10.09 3.32
CA ILE A 187 2.02 -10.59 3.15
C ILE A 187 2.69 -9.97 1.92
N GLY A 188 1.99 -9.90 0.79
CA GLY A 188 2.52 -9.27 -0.42
C GLY A 188 2.87 -7.79 -0.24
N ALA A 189 1.98 -7.00 0.35
CA ALA A 189 2.24 -5.58 0.62
C ALA A 189 3.38 -5.39 1.64
N THR A 190 3.47 -6.26 2.64
CA THR A 190 4.58 -6.29 3.61
C THR A 190 5.90 -6.55 2.90
N ASN A 191 5.97 -7.58 2.04
CA ASN A 191 7.19 -7.91 1.30
C ASN A 191 7.66 -6.75 0.42
N VAL A 192 6.76 -6.11 -0.33
CA VAL A 192 7.12 -4.98 -1.21
C VAL A 192 7.57 -3.76 -0.41
N SER A 193 6.80 -3.35 0.61
CA SER A 193 7.13 -2.19 1.44
C SER A 193 8.45 -2.37 2.20
N TRP A 194 8.73 -3.58 2.69
CA TRP A 194 9.98 -3.92 3.33
C TRP A 194 11.17 -3.89 2.36
N THR A 195 11.00 -4.48 1.17
CA THR A 195 12.04 -4.57 0.13
C THR A 195 12.56 -3.20 -0.29
N ALA A 196 11.73 -2.16 -0.22
CA ALA A 196 12.15 -0.79 -0.49
C ALA A 196 13.41 -0.39 0.29
N ARG A 197 13.57 -0.87 1.53
CA ARG A 197 14.75 -0.60 2.35
C ARG A 197 16.01 -1.26 1.78
N SER A 198 15.93 -2.51 1.33
CA SER A 198 17.09 -3.27 0.84
C SER A 198 17.54 -2.80 -0.54
N VAL A 199 16.61 -2.47 -1.42
CA VAL A 199 16.93 -2.00 -2.79
C VAL A 199 17.21 -0.50 -2.85
N ARG A 200 17.13 0.20 -1.69
CA ARG A 200 17.28 1.65 -1.57
C ARG A 200 16.29 2.43 -2.43
N ALA A 201 15.08 1.88 -2.62
CA ALA A 201 14.00 2.62 -3.24
C ALA A 201 13.66 3.84 -2.38
N GLU A 202 13.58 4.99 -3.02
CA GLU A 202 13.27 6.27 -2.39
C GLU A 202 11.76 6.47 -2.20
N ARG A 203 10.93 5.79 -3.01
CA ARG A 203 9.47 5.83 -2.92
C ARG A 203 8.83 4.45 -2.93
N VAL A 204 7.77 4.34 -2.13
CA VAL A 204 6.80 3.25 -2.20
C VAL A 204 5.42 3.87 -2.41
N ILE A 205 4.73 3.43 -3.46
CA ILE A 205 3.34 3.80 -3.72
C ILE A 205 2.47 2.56 -3.57
N PHE A 206 1.46 2.65 -2.72
CA PHE A 206 0.52 1.57 -2.46
C PHE A 206 -0.88 1.97 -2.95
N CYS A 207 -1.38 1.26 -3.97
CA CYS A 207 -2.71 1.47 -4.51
C CYS A 207 -3.72 0.61 -3.74
N ASN A 208 -4.84 1.20 -3.37
CA ASN A 208 -5.90 0.58 -2.59
C ASN A 208 -7.28 1.10 -3.01
N GLY A 209 -8.35 0.59 -2.39
CA GLY A 209 -9.72 1.09 -2.57
C GLY A 209 -10.17 2.05 -1.46
N LEU A 210 -11.08 2.96 -1.77
CA LEU A 210 -11.71 3.87 -0.79
C LEU A 210 -12.46 3.12 0.32
N ASP A 211 -12.94 1.94 -0.01
CA ASP A 211 -13.67 1.03 0.87
C ASP A 211 -12.78 0.36 1.94
N ALA A 212 -11.45 0.42 1.82
CA ALA A 212 -10.50 -0.23 2.73
C ALA A 212 -10.76 0.11 4.21
N THR A 213 -11.46 -0.79 4.90
CA THR A 213 -11.97 -0.58 6.26
C THR A 213 -11.71 -1.83 7.10
N PHE A 214 -11.10 -1.63 8.28
CA PHE A 214 -10.86 -2.71 9.23
C PHE A 214 -12.18 -3.36 9.69
N ALA A 215 -12.11 -4.66 9.96
CA ALA A 215 -13.19 -5.49 10.46
C ALA A 215 -14.46 -5.52 9.58
N SER A 216 -14.33 -5.23 8.29
CA SER A 216 -15.41 -5.45 7.31
C SER A 216 -15.83 -6.92 7.25
N GLU A 217 -17.11 -7.19 6.93
CA GLU A 217 -17.59 -8.55 6.65
C GLU A 217 -16.91 -9.12 5.38
N SER A 218 -16.49 -8.25 4.46
CA SER A 218 -15.74 -8.63 3.26
C SER A 218 -14.25 -8.78 3.60
N ASN A 219 -13.72 -10.00 3.49
CA ASN A 219 -12.27 -10.26 3.62
C ASN A 219 -11.46 -9.40 2.65
N TYR A 220 -11.98 -9.21 1.43
CA TYR A 220 -11.36 -8.37 0.41
C TYR A 220 -11.16 -6.92 0.88
N VAL A 221 -12.12 -6.38 1.64
CA VAL A 221 -12.06 -5.02 2.20
C VAL A 221 -11.16 -4.97 3.45
N ASP A 222 -11.30 -5.94 4.37
CA ASP A 222 -10.54 -5.97 5.62
C ASP A 222 -9.03 -6.12 5.36
N PHE A 223 -8.62 -7.07 4.52
CA PHE A 223 -7.20 -7.29 4.25
C PHE A 223 -6.55 -6.18 3.43
N ARG A 224 -7.32 -5.45 2.62
CA ARG A 224 -6.84 -4.22 1.98
C ARG A 224 -6.54 -3.11 3.00
N ALA A 225 -7.34 -3.00 4.07
CA ALA A 225 -7.05 -2.07 5.16
C ALA A 225 -5.80 -2.49 5.96
N ARG A 226 -5.67 -3.78 6.25
CA ARG A 226 -4.50 -4.34 6.97
C ARG A 226 -3.21 -4.20 6.16
N GLY A 227 -3.27 -4.43 4.85
CA GLY A 227 -2.12 -4.25 3.95
C GLY A 227 -1.66 -2.79 3.92
N GLU A 228 -2.60 -1.84 3.91
CA GLU A 228 -2.28 -0.42 3.99
C GLU A 228 -1.55 -0.05 5.29
N ASP A 229 -2.02 -0.56 6.43
CA ASP A 229 -1.40 -0.32 7.73
C ASP A 229 0.01 -0.93 7.82
N ALA A 230 0.18 -2.17 7.33
CA ALA A 230 1.48 -2.82 7.25
C ALA A 230 2.48 -2.05 6.38
N VAL A 231 2.03 -1.49 5.25
CA VAL A 231 2.88 -0.63 4.40
C VAL A 231 3.29 0.63 5.15
N GLY A 232 2.34 1.28 5.83
CA GLY A 232 2.61 2.48 6.63
C GLY A 232 3.59 2.22 7.77
N ALA A 233 3.53 1.04 8.39
CA ALA A 233 4.46 0.62 9.44
C ALA A 233 5.87 0.32 8.89
N ASN A 234 5.98 -0.40 7.76
CA ASN A 234 7.27 -0.79 7.18
C ASN A 234 7.98 0.36 6.47
N HIS A 235 7.23 1.26 5.85
CA HIS A 235 7.74 2.38 5.08
C HIS A 235 6.92 3.64 5.38
N PRO A 236 7.20 4.38 6.47
CA PRO A 236 6.42 5.56 6.84
C PRO A 236 6.41 6.69 5.82
N ASP A 237 7.39 6.69 4.89
CA ASP A 237 7.46 7.61 3.76
C ASP A 237 6.53 7.24 2.60
N ALA A 238 5.80 6.12 2.70
CA ALA A 238 4.98 5.59 1.62
C ALA A 238 3.85 6.56 1.26
N THR A 239 3.53 6.58 -0.03
CA THR A 239 2.33 7.23 -0.53
C THR A 239 1.26 6.16 -0.67
N ILE A 240 0.14 6.34 0.02
CA ILE A 240 -1.01 5.45 -0.07
C ILE A 240 -2.06 6.15 -0.92
N ILE A 241 -2.59 5.48 -1.93
CA ILE A 241 -3.61 6.05 -2.81
C ILE A 241 -4.81 5.11 -2.84
N ARG A 242 -5.97 5.63 -2.46
CA ARG A 242 -7.24 4.94 -2.45
C ARG A 242 -8.11 5.44 -3.59
N PHE A 243 -8.59 4.54 -4.42
CA PHE A 243 -9.48 4.88 -5.53
C PHE A 243 -10.91 4.40 -5.27
N GLY A 244 -11.88 5.08 -5.86
CA GLY A 244 -13.22 4.52 -5.97
C GLY A 244 -13.27 3.38 -6.98
N PRO A 245 -14.47 2.83 -7.26
CA PRO A 245 -14.64 1.82 -8.30
C PRO A 245 -14.02 2.26 -9.62
N LEU A 246 -13.01 1.52 -10.08
CA LEU A 246 -12.33 1.83 -11.32
C LEU A 246 -13.19 1.46 -12.53
N TYR A 247 -13.24 2.35 -13.52
CA TYR A 247 -13.93 2.12 -14.79
C TYR A 247 -13.10 2.61 -15.99
N GLY A 248 -13.53 2.21 -17.19
CA GLY A 248 -12.93 2.58 -18.48
C GLY A 248 -12.97 1.43 -19.48
N LYS A 249 -12.31 1.60 -20.62
CA LYS A 249 -12.11 0.57 -21.64
C LYS A 249 -11.45 -0.64 -21.02
N ASN A 250 -11.66 -1.80 -21.61
CA ASN A 250 -10.92 -3.02 -21.26
C ASN A 250 -11.11 -3.50 -19.81
N TYR A 251 -12.01 -2.90 -19.01
CA TYR A 251 -12.40 -3.54 -17.76
C TYR A 251 -13.13 -4.84 -18.10
N ARG A 252 -12.46 -5.97 -17.88
CA ARG A 252 -12.96 -7.29 -18.26
C ARG A 252 -13.85 -7.83 -17.14
N TYR A 253 -15.15 -7.60 -17.27
CA TYR A 253 -16.13 -8.36 -16.49
C TYR A 253 -16.06 -9.83 -16.91
N ARG A 254 -16.04 -10.72 -15.92
CA ARG A 254 -16.00 -12.17 -16.13
C ARG A 254 -17.41 -12.70 -16.41
N GLY A 255 -17.50 -13.82 -17.13
CA GLY A 255 -18.75 -14.55 -17.34
C GLY A 255 -19.91 -13.69 -17.84
N LEU A 256 -21.09 -13.85 -17.22
CA LEU A 256 -22.30 -13.09 -17.54
C LEU A 256 -22.20 -11.60 -17.18
N GLY A 257 -21.20 -11.20 -16.38
CA GLY A 257 -20.94 -9.81 -16.01
C GLY A 257 -20.69 -8.89 -17.20
N ARG A 258 -20.37 -9.46 -18.38
CA ARG A 258 -20.25 -8.72 -19.64
C ARG A 258 -21.58 -8.20 -20.17
N TYR A 259 -22.69 -8.86 -19.83
CA TYR A 259 -24.02 -8.54 -20.34
C TYR A 259 -24.94 -8.00 -19.24
N ILE A 260 -24.82 -8.52 -18.02
CA ILE A 260 -25.69 -8.18 -16.89
C ILE A 260 -24.82 -7.76 -15.70
N TYR A 261 -25.17 -6.63 -15.11
CA TYR A 261 -24.51 -6.13 -13.91
C TYR A 261 -25.51 -6.03 -12.75
N PRO A 262 -25.41 -6.90 -11.73
CA PRO A 262 -26.21 -6.80 -10.52
C PRO A 262 -25.61 -5.70 -9.64
N ALA A 263 -26.26 -4.54 -9.60
CA ALA A 263 -25.89 -3.43 -8.72
C ALA A 263 -26.28 -3.78 -7.28
N CYS A 264 -25.38 -4.45 -6.57
CA CYS A 264 -25.54 -4.85 -5.17
C CYS A 264 -25.58 -3.65 -4.25
N PHE A 265 -26.55 -3.59 -3.33
CA PHE A 265 -26.78 -2.39 -2.52
C PHE A 265 -26.92 -1.14 -3.40
N PRO A 266 -28.01 -1.05 -4.18
CA PRO A 266 -28.14 -0.06 -5.24
C PRO A 266 -28.04 1.40 -4.75
N ASN A 267 -28.29 1.64 -3.47
CA ASN A 267 -28.32 2.96 -2.84
C ASN A 267 -26.99 3.36 -2.17
N THR A 268 -26.00 2.45 -2.07
CA THR A 268 -24.68 2.76 -1.52
C THR A 268 -24.02 3.85 -2.36
N GLN A 269 -23.38 4.82 -1.72
CA GLN A 269 -22.69 5.90 -2.40
C GLN A 269 -21.34 5.43 -2.91
N VAL A 270 -21.07 5.69 -4.19
CA VAL A 270 -19.79 5.40 -4.81
C VAL A 270 -19.28 6.64 -5.54
N GLN A 271 -17.96 6.73 -5.67
CA GLN A 271 -17.29 7.82 -6.38
C GLN A 271 -16.37 7.22 -7.45
N PRO A 272 -16.92 6.76 -8.60
CA PRO A 272 -16.18 6.00 -9.60
C PRO A 272 -15.00 6.79 -10.15
N THR A 273 -13.84 6.16 -10.29
CA THR A 273 -12.62 6.81 -10.79
C THR A 273 -12.22 6.21 -12.13
N TRP A 274 -11.97 7.07 -13.12
CA TRP A 274 -11.48 6.58 -14.42
C TRP A 274 -10.07 6.00 -14.27
N VAL A 275 -9.82 4.82 -14.85
CA VAL A 275 -8.56 4.09 -14.66
C VAL A 275 -7.33 4.89 -15.13
N VAL A 276 -7.48 5.69 -16.18
CA VAL A 276 -6.41 6.52 -16.72
C VAL A 276 -6.06 7.66 -15.77
N ASP A 277 -7.06 8.31 -15.16
CA ASP A 277 -6.82 9.31 -14.12
C ASP A 277 -6.17 8.70 -12.88
N ALA A 278 -6.58 7.50 -12.49
CA ALA A 278 -5.96 6.77 -11.39
C ALA A 278 -4.48 6.47 -11.69
N ALA A 279 -4.16 5.98 -12.89
CA ALA A 279 -2.80 5.73 -13.32
C ALA A 279 -1.96 7.02 -13.34
N ARG A 280 -2.50 8.11 -13.88
CA ARG A 280 -1.85 9.44 -13.89
C ARG A 280 -1.59 9.97 -12.49
N ALA A 281 -2.51 9.75 -11.54
CA ALA A 281 -2.30 10.09 -10.15
C ALA A 281 -1.13 9.33 -9.53
N VAL A 282 -1.02 8.01 -9.81
CA VAL A 282 0.10 7.18 -9.37
C VAL A 282 1.42 7.69 -9.95
N VAL A 283 1.47 7.96 -11.26
CA VAL A 283 2.68 8.47 -11.92
C VAL A 283 3.08 9.83 -11.34
N ARG A 284 2.12 10.75 -11.18
CA ARG A 284 2.39 12.07 -10.57
C ARG A 284 2.89 11.94 -9.13
N CYS A 285 2.32 11.04 -8.33
CA CYS A 285 2.81 10.77 -6.97
C CYS A 285 4.22 10.16 -6.95
N SER A 286 4.63 9.43 -8.00
CA SER A 286 6.00 8.89 -8.10
C SER A 286 7.05 9.96 -8.39
N MET A 287 6.65 11.09 -8.95
CA MET A 287 7.52 12.23 -9.24
C MET A 287 7.47 13.30 -8.15
N SER A 288 6.31 13.46 -7.50
CA SER A 288 6.05 14.56 -6.59
C SER A 288 6.69 14.38 -5.21
N HIS A 289 7.16 15.48 -4.62
CA HIS A 289 7.49 15.55 -3.19
C HIS A 289 6.26 15.86 -2.32
N ARG A 290 5.22 16.48 -2.88
CA ARG A 290 3.95 16.73 -2.18
C ARG A 290 3.23 15.42 -1.81
N ALA A 291 3.48 14.33 -2.53
CA ALA A 291 2.85 13.03 -2.28
C ALA A 291 3.43 12.24 -1.08
N VAL A 292 4.67 12.52 -0.70
CA VAL A 292 5.43 11.72 0.28
C VAL A 292 4.78 11.77 1.67
N ARG A 293 4.55 10.61 2.30
CA ARG A 293 3.85 10.46 3.60
C ARG A 293 2.37 10.87 3.61
N TYR A 294 1.73 10.99 2.44
CA TYR A 294 0.30 11.29 2.36
C TYR A 294 -0.51 10.04 2.01
N LYS A 295 -1.73 10.01 2.54
CA LYS A 295 -2.80 9.14 2.08
C LYS A 295 -3.70 9.96 1.16
N PHE A 296 -3.99 9.45 -0.02
CA PHE A 296 -4.82 10.12 -1.00
C PHE A 296 -6.13 9.36 -1.18
N ASP A 297 -7.25 10.05 -0.96
CA ASP A 297 -8.57 9.54 -1.33
C ASP A 297 -8.96 10.20 -2.66
N LEU A 298 -8.92 9.41 -3.73
CA LEU A 298 -9.03 9.84 -5.12
C LEU A 298 -10.25 9.22 -5.82
N GLY A 299 -11.43 9.48 -5.29
CA GLY A 299 -12.70 9.25 -5.99
C GLY A 299 -12.89 10.21 -7.16
N GLY A 300 -13.59 9.80 -8.23
CA GLY A 300 -13.89 10.68 -9.37
C GLY A 300 -14.71 11.93 -9.02
N PRO A 301 -15.05 12.78 -9.99
CA PRO A 301 -15.61 14.10 -9.71
C PRO A 301 -17.04 14.08 -9.12
N GLN A 302 -17.76 12.98 -9.25
CA GLN A 302 -19.17 12.88 -8.86
C GLN A 302 -19.42 11.72 -7.91
N THR A 303 -20.11 12.01 -6.81
CA THR A 303 -20.69 11.00 -5.92
C THR A 303 -22.09 10.66 -6.40
N MET A 304 -22.38 9.37 -6.49
CA MET A 304 -23.62 8.85 -7.05
C MET A 304 -23.98 7.52 -6.39
N THR A 305 -25.23 7.11 -6.49
CA THR A 305 -25.61 5.77 -6.02
C THR A 305 -24.98 4.70 -6.88
N HIS A 306 -24.72 3.53 -6.30
CA HIS A 306 -24.11 2.40 -6.99
C HIS A 306 -24.87 2.03 -8.27
N VAL A 307 -26.21 2.03 -8.23
CA VAL A 307 -27.01 1.72 -9.44
C VAL A 307 -26.89 2.80 -10.52
N GLU A 308 -26.79 4.07 -10.14
CA GLU A 308 -26.63 5.19 -11.08
C GLU A 308 -25.26 5.14 -11.74
N ALA A 309 -24.20 4.91 -10.97
CA ALA A 309 -22.83 4.77 -11.48
C ALA A 309 -22.73 3.75 -12.60
N PHE A 310 -23.21 2.53 -12.36
CA PHE A 310 -23.12 1.48 -13.35
C PHE A 310 -24.02 1.71 -14.55
N ARG A 311 -25.17 2.38 -14.37
CA ARG A 311 -26.03 2.79 -15.50
C ARG A 311 -25.35 3.83 -16.37
N GLU A 312 -24.67 4.80 -15.77
CA GLU A 312 -23.95 5.84 -16.49
C GLU A 312 -22.75 5.25 -17.24
N ILE A 313 -21.95 4.40 -16.58
CA ILE A 313 -20.85 3.66 -17.21
C ILE A 313 -21.38 2.81 -18.38
N ALA A 314 -22.47 2.06 -18.18
CA ALA A 314 -23.06 1.23 -19.23
C ALA A 314 -23.64 2.02 -20.41
N ARG A 315 -24.06 3.28 -20.17
CA ARG A 315 -24.54 4.18 -21.23
C ARG A 315 -23.41 4.65 -22.14
N TYR A 316 -22.23 4.91 -21.58
CA TYR A 316 -21.11 5.53 -22.31
C TYR A 316 -20.02 4.57 -22.79
N PHE A 317 -19.80 3.44 -22.12
CA PHE A 317 -18.77 2.47 -22.50
C PHE A 317 -19.38 1.25 -23.19
N GLU A 318 -19.63 0.18 -22.43
CA GLU A 318 -20.21 -1.07 -22.95
C GLU A 318 -21.65 -1.21 -22.43
N LYS A 319 -22.60 -1.43 -23.35
CA LYS A 319 -24.01 -1.62 -23.00
C LYS A 319 -24.18 -2.88 -22.16
N ARG A 320 -24.69 -2.71 -20.93
CA ARG A 320 -25.04 -3.81 -20.03
C ARG A 320 -26.38 -3.55 -19.36
N LEU A 321 -27.08 -4.63 -19.04
CA LEU A 321 -28.29 -4.57 -18.26
C LEU A 321 -27.94 -4.42 -16.77
N VAL A 322 -28.17 -3.24 -16.22
CA VAL A 322 -27.94 -2.96 -14.79
C VAL A 322 -29.21 -3.27 -14.00
N VAL A 323 -29.15 -4.29 -13.15
CA VAL A 323 -30.27 -4.76 -12.33
C VAL A 323 -29.99 -4.44 -10.87
N PRO A 324 -30.86 -3.69 -10.17
CA PRO A 324 -30.68 -3.46 -8.74
C PRO A 324 -30.78 -4.78 -7.97
N CYS A 325 -29.82 -5.03 -7.09
CA CYS A 325 -29.72 -6.27 -6.32
C CYS A 325 -29.62 -5.95 -4.81
N TYR A 326 -30.65 -6.29 -4.05
CA TYR A 326 -30.65 -6.07 -2.59
C TYR A 326 -29.93 -7.21 -1.86
N ARG A 327 -29.32 -6.90 -0.71
CA ARG A 327 -28.46 -7.79 0.09
C ARG A 327 -28.96 -9.23 0.17
N GLY A 328 -30.22 -9.46 0.60
CA GLY A 328 -30.77 -10.80 0.78
C GLY A 328 -30.75 -11.66 -0.49
N PHE A 329 -31.30 -11.12 -1.58
CA PHE A 329 -31.28 -11.80 -2.88
C PHE A 329 -29.87 -11.96 -3.43
N GLY A 330 -29.04 -10.91 -3.33
CA GLY A 330 -27.64 -10.96 -3.76
C GLY A 330 -26.89 -12.09 -3.09
N ARG A 331 -26.90 -12.15 -1.76
CA ARG A 331 -26.16 -13.16 -0.99
C ARG A 331 -26.64 -14.58 -1.27
N PHE A 332 -27.95 -14.78 -1.44
CA PHE A 332 -28.49 -16.08 -1.83
C PHE A 332 -27.90 -16.56 -3.16
N PHE A 333 -27.97 -15.73 -4.20
CA PHE A 333 -27.43 -16.09 -5.51
C PHE A 333 -25.91 -16.12 -5.55
N GLY A 334 -25.20 -15.26 -4.82
CA GLY A 334 -23.74 -15.26 -4.74
C GLY A 334 -23.20 -16.55 -4.10
N LYS A 335 -23.83 -17.04 -3.03
CA LYS A 335 -23.47 -18.32 -2.40
C LYS A 335 -23.83 -19.51 -3.30
N LEU A 336 -24.98 -19.46 -3.97
CA LEU A 336 -25.39 -20.50 -4.92
C LEU A 336 -24.46 -20.58 -6.14
N ALA A 337 -24.04 -19.43 -6.68
CA ALA A 337 -23.12 -19.36 -7.81
C ALA A 337 -21.75 -19.93 -7.47
N ALA A 338 -21.23 -19.63 -6.28
CA ALA A 338 -19.97 -20.20 -5.79
C ALA A 338 -20.01 -21.73 -5.61
N TRP A 339 -21.19 -22.30 -5.39
CA TRP A 339 -21.36 -23.76 -5.30
C TRP A 339 -21.41 -24.43 -6.68
N THR A 340 -21.97 -23.76 -7.69
CA THR A 340 -22.21 -24.36 -9.02
C THR A 340 -21.10 -24.08 -10.03
N VAL A 341 -20.40 -22.95 -9.91
CA VAL A 341 -19.40 -22.52 -10.88
C VAL A 341 -18.07 -22.28 -10.16
N PRO A 342 -16.97 -22.94 -10.57
CA PRO A 342 -15.65 -22.58 -10.09
C PRO A 342 -15.34 -21.12 -10.45
N ASN A 343 -15.09 -20.28 -9.44
CA ASN A 343 -14.76 -18.86 -9.58
C ASN A 343 -15.85 -18.04 -10.31
N PRO A 344 -17.03 -17.89 -9.70
CA PRO A 344 -18.10 -17.12 -10.31
C PRO A 344 -17.69 -15.66 -10.43
N TRP A 345 -18.20 -14.99 -11.46
CA TRP A 345 -18.02 -13.54 -11.63
C TRP A 345 -18.79 -12.71 -10.58
N PHE A 346 -19.64 -13.37 -9.81
CA PHE A 346 -20.53 -12.82 -8.80
C PHE A 346 -20.50 -13.74 -7.56
N ASP A 347 -19.91 -13.29 -6.46
CA ASP A 347 -19.75 -14.04 -5.21
C ASP A 347 -20.15 -13.21 -3.97
N ASP A 348 -20.17 -13.84 -2.79
CA ASP A 348 -20.55 -13.16 -1.52
C ASP A 348 -19.62 -11.99 -1.19
N ASN A 349 -18.30 -12.13 -1.47
CA ASN A 349 -17.32 -11.06 -1.25
C ASN A 349 -17.58 -9.85 -2.14
N TYR A 350 -17.91 -10.06 -3.42
CA TYR A 350 -18.27 -9.00 -4.34
C TYR A 350 -19.47 -8.19 -3.82
N ILE A 351 -20.50 -8.87 -3.34
CA ILE A 351 -21.72 -8.23 -2.81
C ILE A 351 -21.39 -7.39 -1.58
N LEU A 352 -20.65 -7.95 -0.62
CA LEU A 352 -20.31 -7.28 0.64
C LEU A 352 -19.36 -6.09 0.45
N THR A 353 -18.61 -6.04 -0.65
CA THR A 353 -17.72 -4.91 -0.96
C THR A 353 -18.51 -3.61 -1.17
N PHE A 354 -19.74 -3.68 -1.67
CA PHE A 354 -20.63 -2.54 -1.85
C PHE A 354 -21.57 -2.28 -0.68
N GLU A 355 -21.37 -2.95 0.47
CA GLU A 355 -22.08 -2.62 1.70
C GLU A 355 -21.63 -1.27 2.28
N LEU A 356 -20.37 -0.91 2.05
CA LEU A 356 -19.77 0.33 2.54
C LEU A 356 -19.75 1.40 1.43
N ASP A 357 -20.00 2.65 1.82
CA ASP A 357 -19.86 3.79 0.93
C ASP A 357 -18.39 3.96 0.48
N GLN A 358 -18.19 4.13 -0.83
CA GLN A 358 -16.88 4.25 -1.47
C GLN A 358 -16.66 5.68 -1.96
N VAL A 359 -16.62 6.60 -1.00
CA VAL A 359 -16.49 8.04 -1.24
C VAL A 359 -15.29 8.59 -0.49
N ASN A 360 -14.74 9.70 -0.95
CA ASN A 360 -13.62 10.36 -0.28
C ASN A 360 -13.95 10.63 1.20
N ARG A 361 -13.04 10.23 2.10
CA ARG A 361 -13.21 10.49 3.53
C ARG A 361 -12.97 11.96 3.80
N ARG A 362 -13.61 12.46 4.86
CA ARG A 362 -13.34 13.82 5.35
C ARG A 362 -11.97 13.84 6.02
N SER A 363 -11.14 14.81 5.66
CA SER A 363 -9.88 15.03 6.35
C SER A 363 -10.17 15.36 7.81
N THR A 364 -9.52 14.64 8.73
CA THR A 364 -9.48 15.04 10.14
C THR A 364 -8.20 15.83 10.37
N LEU A 365 -8.17 16.68 11.39
CA LEU A 365 -7.03 17.58 11.72
C LEU A 365 -5.68 16.86 11.85
N PHE A 366 -5.68 15.54 12.10
CA PHE A 366 -4.47 14.74 12.34
C PHE A 366 -4.15 13.74 11.24
N ASP A 367 -5.05 13.53 10.29
CA ASP A 367 -4.81 12.60 9.19
C ASP A 367 -4.17 13.35 8.02
N ARG A 368 -3.07 12.82 7.48
CA ARG A 368 -2.45 13.35 6.25
C ARG A 368 -3.24 12.87 5.03
N LEU A 369 -4.53 13.13 5.07
CA LEU A 369 -5.47 12.79 4.03
C LEU A 369 -5.51 13.93 3.01
N ALA A 370 -5.25 13.59 1.76
CA ALA A 370 -5.23 14.51 0.65
C ALA A 370 -6.18 14.05 -0.46
N SER A 371 -6.54 14.99 -1.32
CA SER A 371 -7.38 14.78 -2.50
C SER A 371 -6.63 15.21 -3.75
N TRP A 372 -7.33 15.19 -4.89
CA TRP A 372 -6.87 15.64 -6.20
C TRP A 372 -6.23 17.04 -6.21
N GLU A 373 -6.69 17.95 -5.36
CA GLU A 373 -6.17 19.33 -5.28
C GLU A 373 -4.68 19.36 -4.93
N ARG A 374 -4.24 18.46 -4.05
CA ARG A 374 -2.85 18.43 -3.59
C ARG A 374 -1.88 18.07 -4.72
N ILE A 375 -2.32 17.28 -5.69
CA ILE A 375 -1.55 16.89 -6.89
C ILE A 375 -1.92 17.74 -8.13
N ALA A 376 -2.66 18.83 -7.95
CA ALA A 376 -3.13 19.74 -9.01
C ALA A 376 -3.64 19.00 -10.25
N TYR A 377 -4.49 17.99 -10.04
CA TYR A 377 -5.06 17.19 -11.11
C TYR A 377 -6.58 17.24 -11.00
N THR A 378 -7.27 17.36 -12.13
CA THR A 378 -8.73 17.38 -12.16
C THR A 378 -9.22 16.07 -12.78
N PRO A 379 -9.95 15.22 -12.04
CA PRO A 379 -10.43 13.96 -12.59
C PRO A 379 -11.55 14.20 -13.60
N HIS A 380 -11.60 13.36 -14.63
CA HIS A 380 -12.59 13.43 -15.69
C HIS A 380 -13.92 12.83 -15.25
N THR A 381 -15.01 13.37 -15.79
CA THR A 381 -16.33 12.75 -15.65
C THR A 381 -16.44 11.48 -16.49
N ILE A 382 -17.43 10.62 -16.20
CA ILE A 382 -17.71 9.39 -16.96
C ILE A 382 -17.90 9.69 -18.45
N ARG A 383 -18.63 10.77 -18.76
CA ARG A 383 -18.86 11.22 -20.12
C ARG A 383 -17.57 11.63 -20.83
N GLU A 384 -16.75 12.48 -20.20
CA GLU A 384 -15.50 12.95 -20.81
C GLU A 384 -14.51 11.82 -21.04
N ALA A 385 -14.37 10.92 -20.05
CA ALA A 385 -13.56 9.72 -20.17
C ALA A 385 -13.99 8.86 -21.38
N ALA A 386 -15.31 8.71 -21.60
CA ALA A 386 -15.80 7.96 -22.75
C ALA A 386 -15.56 8.69 -24.09
N GLU A 387 -15.69 10.01 -24.15
CA GLU A 387 -15.35 10.81 -25.33
C GLU A 387 -13.86 10.66 -25.68
N ILE A 388 -12.99 10.59 -24.67
CA ILE A 388 -11.55 10.36 -24.83
C ILE A 388 -11.26 8.96 -25.37
N GLU A 389 -11.82 7.91 -24.77
CA GLU A 389 -11.55 6.53 -25.18
C GLU A 389 -12.13 6.17 -26.55
N ARG A 390 -13.17 6.89 -26.99
CA ARG A 390 -13.73 6.82 -28.35
C ARG A 390 -12.91 7.61 -29.38
N GLY A 391 -11.93 8.40 -28.92
CA GLY A 391 -11.10 9.26 -29.77
C GLY A 391 -11.78 10.56 -30.21
N THR A 392 -12.94 10.90 -29.65
CA THR A 392 -13.66 12.15 -29.93
C THR A 392 -12.97 13.35 -29.28
N ARG A 393 -12.38 13.15 -28.10
CA ARG A 393 -11.59 14.16 -27.38
C ARG A 393 -10.15 13.68 -27.25
N LYS A 394 -9.18 14.56 -27.51
CA LYS A 394 -7.76 14.24 -27.32
C LYS A 394 -7.38 14.37 -25.85
N LEU A 395 -6.69 13.35 -25.32
CA LEU A 395 -6.06 13.40 -24.02
C LEU A 395 -4.64 13.94 -24.16
N ALA A 396 -4.32 15.03 -23.46
CA ALA A 396 -2.95 15.53 -23.41
C ALA A 396 -2.08 14.54 -22.61
N PRO A 397 -0.84 14.24 -23.06
CA PRO A 397 0.12 13.47 -22.28
C PRO A 397 0.37 14.08 -20.90
N LEU A 398 0.53 13.25 -19.86
CA LEU A 398 0.68 13.74 -18.48
C LEU A 398 1.85 14.70 -18.30
N HIS A 399 2.98 14.45 -18.97
CA HIS A 399 4.18 15.27 -18.88
C HIS A 399 3.98 16.71 -19.38
N GLU A 400 2.99 16.96 -20.25
CA GLU A 400 2.62 18.32 -20.67
C GLU A 400 1.84 19.05 -19.58
N LEU A 401 0.99 18.32 -18.83
CA LEU A 401 0.23 18.85 -17.69
C LEU A 401 1.11 19.09 -16.46
N ASP A 402 2.24 18.39 -16.36
CA ASP A 402 3.16 18.50 -15.23
C ASP A 402 3.94 19.81 -15.19
N VAL A 403 3.96 20.62 -16.26
CA VAL A 403 4.68 21.91 -16.28
C VAL A 403 4.16 22.84 -15.18
N ALA A 404 2.85 23.10 -15.15
CA ALA A 404 2.23 23.94 -14.13
C ALA A 404 2.37 23.33 -12.72
N PHE A 405 2.32 22.01 -12.62
CA PHE A 405 2.53 21.31 -11.35
C PHE A 405 3.94 21.49 -10.79
N ARG A 406 4.96 21.45 -11.67
CA ARG A 406 6.36 21.66 -11.28
C ARG A 406 6.63 23.09 -10.83
N GLU A 407 5.95 24.07 -11.41
CA GLU A 407 6.03 25.45 -10.95
C GLU A 407 5.50 25.59 -9.52
N LEU A 408 4.38 24.94 -9.20
CA LEU A 408 3.86 24.86 -7.83
C LEU A 408 4.85 24.19 -6.89
N GLU A 409 5.44 23.06 -7.30
CA GLU A 409 6.45 22.35 -6.50
C GLU A 409 7.73 23.16 -6.28
N ALA A 410 8.19 23.88 -7.31
CA ALA A 410 9.33 24.78 -7.21
C ALA A 410 9.05 25.97 -6.27
N ALA A 411 7.83 26.52 -6.30
CA ALA A 411 7.40 27.58 -5.41
C ALA A 411 7.35 27.10 -3.95
N ASP A 412 6.77 25.93 -3.68
CA ASP A 412 6.76 25.32 -2.34
C ASP A 412 8.18 25.10 -1.82
N LYS A 413 9.06 24.58 -2.68
CA LYS A 413 10.46 24.33 -2.34
C LYS A 413 11.18 25.64 -2.02
N ALA A 414 10.97 26.69 -2.80
CA ALA A 414 11.54 28.01 -2.55
C ALA A 414 11.02 28.62 -1.24
N ALA A 415 9.72 28.48 -0.95
CA ALA A 415 9.14 28.93 0.31
C ALA A 415 9.75 28.17 1.51
N PHE A 416 9.88 26.85 1.40
CA PHE A 416 10.53 26.03 2.42
C PHE A 416 12.00 26.42 2.62
N GLU A 417 12.75 26.69 1.55
CA GLU A 417 14.15 27.16 1.65
C GLU A 417 14.23 28.54 2.32
N GLN A 418 13.29 29.45 2.04
CA GLN A 418 13.21 30.75 2.71
C GLN A 418 12.89 30.61 4.20
N GLU A 419 11.97 29.73 4.58
CA GLU A 419 11.70 29.39 5.98
C GLU A 419 12.95 28.83 6.67
N GLU A 420 13.69 27.96 5.99
CA GLU A 420 14.95 27.40 6.51
C GLU A 420 16.01 28.50 6.71
N GLU A 421 16.17 29.43 5.77
CA GLU A 421 17.07 30.59 5.91
C GLU A 421 16.62 31.54 7.03
N ALA A 422 15.31 31.75 7.19
CA ALA A 422 14.77 32.54 8.30
C ALA A 422 15.05 31.86 9.66
N ALA A 423 14.88 30.54 9.74
CA ALA A 423 15.16 29.75 10.93
C ALA A 423 16.64 29.81 11.34
N LYS A 424 17.57 29.86 10.36
CA LYS A 424 19.00 30.03 10.63
C LYS A 424 19.32 31.34 11.37
N LYS A 425 18.54 32.41 11.16
CA LYS A 425 18.70 33.68 11.92
C LYS A 425 18.47 33.49 13.42
N PHE A 426 17.65 32.50 13.80
CA PHE A 426 17.37 32.14 15.19
C PHE A 426 18.32 31.04 15.72
N GLY A 427 19.39 30.72 14.99
CA GLY A 427 20.32 29.64 15.36
C GLY A 427 19.73 28.23 15.18
N ILE A 428 18.58 28.11 14.51
CA ILE A 428 17.96 26.82 14.21
C ILE A 428 18.53 26.33 12.88
N TYR A 429 19.45 25.39 12.94
CA TYR A 429 20.04 24.75 11.77
C TYR A 429 19.37 23.40 11.51
N ARG A 430 19.08 23.14 10.23
CA ARG A 430 18.62 21.82 9.82
C ARG A 430 19.76 20.81 9.97
N ALA A 431 19.48 19.69 10.63
CA ALA A 431 20.40 18.56 10.66
C ALA A 431 20.58 18.03 9.22
N LYS A 432 21.73 18.30 8.62
CA LYS A 432 22.08 17.82 7.29
C LYS A 432 22.52 16.35 7.42
N ALA A 433 21.66 15.43 6.99
CA ALA A 433 22.06 14.03 6.84
C ALA A 433 22.95 13.93 5.59
N GLU A 434 24.26 14.05 5.77
CA GLU A 434 25.20 13.85 4.67
C GLU A 434 25.25 12.36 4.31
N PRO A 435 24.91 11.97 3.06
CA PRO A 435 25.17 10.62 2.60
C PRO A 435 26.66 10.51 2.32
N GLY A 436 27.44 10.04 3.30
CA GLY A 436 28.86 9.75 3.09
C GLY A 436 29.79 9.93 4.28
N PHE A 437 29.38 10.56 5.39
CA PHE A 437 30.21 10.65 6.61
C PHE A 437 29.74 9.68 7.70
N GLY A 438 29.62 8.41 7.33
CA GLY A 438 29.92 7.35 8.28
C GLY A 438 31.44 7.21 8.31
N ARG A 439 32.07 7.40 9.47
CA ARG A 439 33.40 6.81 9.67
C ARG A 439 33.33 5.34 9.27
N THR A 440 34.36 4.84 8.60
CA THR A 440 34.47 3.52 7.94
C THR A 440 34.33 2.31 8.87
N ASP A 441 33.99 2.52 10.13
CA ASP A 441 34.15 1.53 11.18
C ASP A 441 32.78 1.38 11.85
N GLY A 442 31.93 0.53 11.25
CA GLY A 442 30.54 0.29 11.64
C GLY A 442 30.32 -0.32 13.03
N LEU A 443 31.30 -0.29 13.94
CA LEU A 443 31.23 -0.94 15.26
C LEU A 443 30.83 -0.01 16.41
N GLU A 444 31.15 1.29 16.39
CA GLU A 444 30.81 2.19 17.51
C GLU A 444 29.33 2.65 17.50
N ALA A 445 28.70 2.72 16.33
CA ALA A 445 27.27 3.02 16.22
C ALA A 445 26.40 1.90 16.82
N LEU A 446 26.87 0.65 16.70
CA LEU A 446 26.24 -0.52 17.32
C LEU A 446 26.47 -0.52 18.85
N ALA A 447 27.64 -0.07 19.32
CA ALA A 447 27.99 -0.04 20.74
C ALA A 447 27.11 0.92 21.57
N GLN A 448 26.60 1.99 20.96
CA GLN A 448 25.64 2.92 21.59
C GLN A 448 24.21 2.38 21.66
N GLU A 449 23.82 1.49 20.73
CA GLU A 449 22.54 0.79 20.77
C GLU A 449 22.50 -0.30 21.85
N ILE A 450 23.66 -0.82 22.27
CA ILE A 450 23.77 -1.97 23.17
C ILE A 450 23.85 -1.57 24.66
N TYR A 451 24.40 -0.41 25.02
CA TYR A 451 24.66 -0.05 26.43
C TYR A 451 24.00 1.28 26.86
N PRO A 452 22.75 1.26 27.39
CA PRO A 452 22.13 2.44 27.95
C PRO A 452 22.72 2.73 29.35
N GLY A 453 23.35 3.89 29.51
CA GLY A 453 23.81 4.38 30.83
C GLY A 453 25.22 4.94 30.92
N GLN A 454 26.03 4.94 29.84
CA GLN A 454 27.36 5.56 29.83
C GLN A 454 27.40 6.79 28.90
N GLN A 455 27.89 7.92 29.43
CA GLN A 455 27.91 9.22 28.77
C GLN A 455 28.87 9.26 27.57
N PHE A 456 28.39 9.78 26.45
CA PHE A 456 29.22 10.08 25.29
C PHE A 456 29.53 11.57 25.21
N ARG A 457 30.82 11.91 25.10
CA ARG A 457 31.27 13.30 24.89
C ARG A 457 31.04 13.72 23.44
N ILE A 458 30.12 14.66 23.25
CA ILE A 458 29.94 15.40 22.00
C ILE A 458 31.11 16.38 21.86
N LYS A 459 31.85 16.33 20.74
CA LYS A 459 32.79 17.39 20.39
C LYS A 459 32.01 18.63 19.93
N PRO A 460 32.30 19.83 20.45
CA PRO A 460 31.70 21.05 19.93
C PRO A 460 32.18 21.32 18.49
N LEU A 461 31.23 21.71 17.62
CA LEU A 461 31.53 22.30 16.30
C LEU A 461 32.35 23.58 16.50
N ALA A 462 33.42 23.73 15.72
CA ALA A 462 34.31 24.88 15.80
C ALA A 462 33.51 26.19 15.63
N GLY A 463 33.52 27.04 16.67
CA GLY A 463 32.90 28.37 16.65
C GLY A 463 31.57 28.53 17.39
N ALA A 464 30.97 27.46 17.94
CA ALA A 464 29.75 27.58 18.73
C ALA A 464 30.05 28.08 20.17
N LYS A 465 29.74 29.34 20.47
CA LYS A 465 29.71 29.86 21.85
C LYS A 465 28.35 29.54 22.47
N TYR A 466 28.30 28.53 23.33
CA TYR A 466 27.13 28.33 24.21
C TYR A 466 27.12 29.41 25.31
N PRO A 467 25.95 29.91 25.73
CA PRO A 467 25.85 30.78 26.90
C PRO A 467 26.42 30.05 28.13
N SER A 468 27.27 30.75 28.90
CA SER A 468 27.98 30.21 30.06
C SER A 468 27.07 29.76 31.22
N SER A 469 25.76 29.98 31.11
CA SER A 469 24.76 29.65 32.13
C SER A 469 24.15 28.25 32.00
N VAL A 470 24.49 27.46 30.97
CA VAL A 470 23.96 26.10 30.80
C VAL A 470 24.96 25.07 31.34
N THR A 471 24.98 24.90 32.66
CA THR A 471 25.59 23.73 33.30
C THR A 471 24.61 22.56 33.27
N ASN A 472 24.70 21.76 32.21
CA ASN A 472 24.36 20.33 32.11
C ASN A 472 23.22 19.84 33.06
N PRO A 473 21.93 19.93 32.69
CA PRO A 473 20.88 19.32 33.49
C PRO A 473 20.84 17.81 33.19
N GLY A 474 21.08 17.00 34.22
CA GLY A 474 20.81 15.57 34.18
C GLY A 474 19.31 15.24 34.05
N PRO A 475 18.94 13.96 33.89
CA PRO A 475 17.65 13.50 33.37
C PRO A 475 16.49 13.54 34.39
N THR A 476 16.44 14.52 35.30
CA THR A 476 15.41 14.62 36.35
C THR A 476 14.49 15.84 36.23
N ALA A 477 14.52 16.59 35.13
CA ALA A 477 13.62 17.72 34.94
C ALA A 477 13.12 17.80 33.50
N ILE A 478 12.14 16.96 33.16
CA ILE A 478 11.21 17.20 32.06
C ILE A 478 9.82 17.04 32.67
N GLN A 479 9.17 18.16 33.00
CA GLN A 479 7.73 18.24 33.27
C GLN A 479 7.02 18.64 31.99
#